data_AF-A0AAW0A590-F1
#
_entry.id   AF-A0AAW0A590-F1
#
_cell.length_a   1.000
_cell.length_b   1.000
_cell.length_c   1.000
_cell.angle_alpha   90.00
_cell.angle_beta   90.00
_cell.angle_gamma   90.00
#
_symmetry.space_group_name_H-M   'P 1'
#
loop_
_entity.id
_entity.type
_entity.pdbx_description
1 polymer ?
#
loop_
_entity_poly.entity_id
_entity_poly.type
_entity_poly.pdbx_seq_one_letter_code
_entity_poly.pdbx_strand_id
1 'polypeptide(L)'
;MLYWEMETSGSRTGFSAWITIDGQEAAEYDILTSKEDKTVTCSIASELGKKFVVNWTMPVLPNAVAGVIRVDGNPPCTGTLGRQNGKEVVTIKAGGVTDGTFLKPFVFSTLELTDDDSAFGTSLSSPEQLGLIQLTLSPVEVLGSKDGTGFLDHYEVPDQKVHERTKKAVTQQIKLAEAEILENPKPFAKLRRSGADIVTFSFEYRPIDVLRANGVAPPLTILKRKAADGCPSPPVKDRDRDDAEELAALEEVRALREKLRGLEEKLLIIRDVKPRIKSEKTAATIDLTQDRAKRKRVKVEAKPSFIPGEVIDLT
;
A
#
# COMPACT_ATOMS: atom_id res chain seq x y z
N MET A 1 -8.82 -2.30 -15.44
CA MET A 1 -9.83 -2.91 -14.56
C MET A 1 -9.44 -4.31 -14.08
N LEU A 2 -9.24 -4.48 -12.77
CA LEU A 2 -9.13 -5.77 -12.11
C LEU A 2 -10.49 -6.49 -12.05
N TYR A 3 -10.51 -7.81 -12.21
CA TYR A 3 -11.74 -8.61 -12.20
C TYR A 3 -11.57 -9.88 -11.35
N TRP A 4 -12.59 -10.19 -10.55
CA TRP A 4 -12.68 -11.41 -9.75
C TRP A 4 -13.99 -12.13 -10.03
N GLU A 5 -13.91 -13.34 -10.55
CA GLU A 5 -15.06 -14.19 -10.85
C GLU A 5 -15.53 -14.95 -9.60
N MET A 6 -16.85 -14.98 -9.35
CA MET A 6 -17.40 -15.90 -8.35
C MET A 6 -17.59 -17.28 -8.96
N GLU A 7 -17.22 -18.33 -8.22
CA GLU A 7 -17.59 -19.70 -8.56
C GLU A 7 -19.10 -19.90 -8.29
N THR A 8 -19.93 -19.59 -9.29
CA THR A 8 -21.35 -19.92 -9.28
C THR A 8 -21.71 -20.74 -10.51
N SER A 9 -22.65 -21.66 -10.37
CA SER A 9 -23.01 -22.63 -11.41
C SER A 9 -23.63 -21.93 -12.63
N GLY A 10 -22.79 -21.58 -13.61
CA GLY A 10 -23.19 -21.28 -14.99
C GLY A 10 -23.41 -19.81 -15.35
N SER A 11 -23.11 -18.84 -14.48
CA SER A 11 -23.15 -17.40 -14.82
C SER A 11 -21.86 -16.67 -14.43
N ARG A 12 -21.30 -15.90 -15.38
CA ARG A 12 -20.09 -15.07 -15.21
C ARG A 12 -20.45 -13.75 -14.52
N THR A 13 -20.78 -13.82 -13.23
CA THR A 13 -20.95 -12.62 -12.39
C THR A 13 -19.75 -12.47 -11.46
N GLY A 14 -19.20 -11.27 -11.37
CA GLY A 14 -17.95 -11.03 -10.64
C GLY A 14 -17.81 -9.59 -10.15
N PHE A 15 -16.80 -9.38 -9.31
CA PHE A 15 -16.43 -8.07 -8.81
C PHE A 15 -15.37 -7.46 -9.74
N SER A 16 -15.39 -6.15 -9.91
CA SER A 16 -14.31 -5.44 -10.57
C SER A 16 -13.88 -4.22 -9.78
N ALA A 17 -12.61 -3.85 -9.86
CA ALA A 17 -12.09 -2.64 -9.22
C ALA A 17 -11.05 -1.96 -10.11
N TRP A 18 -10.99 -0.64 -10.04
CA TRP A 18 -10.03 0.18 -10.78
C TRP A 18 -9.79 1.51 -10.05
N ILE A 19 -8.65 2.13 -10.33
CA ILE A 19 -8.31 3.47 -9.83
C ILE A 19 -8.53 4.48 -10.95
N THR A 20 -9.14 5.62 -10.62
CA THR A 20 -9.14 6.79 -11.51
C THR A 20 -8.31 7.90 -10.90
N ILE A 21 -7.38 8.47 -11.65
CA ILE A 21 -6.50 9.57 -11.25
C ILE A 21 -6.90 10.79 -12.06
N ASP A 22 -7.25 11.90 -11.39
CA ASP A 22 -7.81 13.12 -12.01
C ASP A 22 -8.94 12.82 -13.03
N GLY A 23 -9.80 11.85 -12.70
CA GLY A 23 -10.96 11.46 -13.52
C GLY A 23 -10.66 10.50 -14.68
N GLN A 24 -9.41 10.10 -14.91
CA GLN A 24 -9.03 9.12 -15.93
C GLN A 24 -8.70 7.77 -15.31
N GLU A 25 -9.15 6.65 -15.90
CA GLU A 25 -8.77 5.30 -15.44
C GLU A 25 -7.26 5.12 -15.55
N ALA A 26 -6.63 4.72 -14.45
CA ALA A 26 -5.20 4.46 -14.41
C ALA A 26 -4.89 3.20 -15.23
N ALA A 27 -3.78 3.22 -15.96
CA ALA A 27 -3.26 2.03 -16.61
C ALA A 27 -2.81 1.03 -15.54
N GLU A 28 -3.27 -0.21 -15.67
CA GLU A 28 -2.92 -1.33 -14.80
C GLU A 28 -1.85 -2.19 -15.47
N TYR A 29 -0.83 -2.54 -14.69
CA TYR A 29 0.31 -3.34 -15.11
C TYR A 29 0.46 -4.54 -14.16
N ASP A 30 1.12 -5.59 -14.63
CA ASP A 30 1.47 -6.78 -13.82
C ASP A 30 0.29 -7.31 -12.98
N ILE A 31 -0.79 -7.67 -13.66
CA ILE A 31 -2.01 -8.16 -12.99
C ILE A 31 -1.77 -9.60 -12.53
N LEU A 32 -1.83 -9.82 -11.22
CA LEU A 32 -1.67 -11.12 -10.58
C LEU A 32 -2.96 -11.47 -9.83
N THR A 33 -3.40 -12.73 -9.95
CA THR A 33 -4.59 -13.23 -9.25
C THR A 33 -4.22 -14.45 -8.40
N SER A 34 -4.39 -14.35 -7.08
CA SER A 34 -4.27 -15.46 -6.14
C SER A 34 -5.66 -15.96 -5.75
N LYS A 35 -5.98 -17.19 -6.15
CA LYS A 35 -7.24 -17.82 -5.75
C LYS A 35 -7.27 -18.23 -4.28
N GLU A 36 -6.11 -18.63 -3.75
CA GLU A 36 -5.93 -19.05 -2.37
C GLU A 36 -6.15 -17.88 -1.40
N ASP A 37 -5.53 -16.74 -1.70
CA ASP A 37 -5.63 -15.52 -0.86
C ASP A 37 -6.84 -14.64 -1.22
N LYS A 38 -7.64 -15.05 -2.22
CA LYS A 38 -8.74 -14.27 -2.79
C LYS A 38 -8.34 -12.83 -3.11
N THR A 39 -7.18 -12.68 -3.74
CA THR A 39 -6.56 -11.38 -3.95
C THR A 39 -6.25 -11.17 -5.43
N VAL A 40 -6.54 -9.97 -5.93
CA VAL A 40 -6.11 -9.50 -7.25
C VAL A 40 -5.20 -8.31 -7.04
N THR A 41 -3.97 -8.41 -7.52
CA THR A 41 -2.95 -7.35 -7.40
C THR A 41 -2.63 -6.79 -8.77
N CYS A 42 -2.40 -5.49 -8.86
CA CYS A 42 -1.77 -4.86 -10.02
C CYS A 42 -0.92 -3.67 -9.62
N SER A 43 -0.01 -3.28 -10.50
CA SER A 43 0.73 -2.04 -10.41
C SER A 43 0.03 -0.91 -11.18
N ILE A 44 0.03 0.30 -10.62
CA ILE A 44 -0.48 1.52 -11.27
C ILE A 44 0.54 2.65 -11.22
N ALA A 45 0.55 3.49 -12.25
CA ALA A 45 1.38 4.68 -12.27
C ALA A 45 0.78 5.77 -11.36
N SER A 46 1.58 6.32 -10.46
CA SER A 46 1.21 7.43 -9.58
C SER A 46 2.01 8.69 -9.88
N GLU A 47 1.36 9.83 -9.68
CA GLU A 47 1.94 11.16 -9.90
C GLU A 47 1.66 12.05 -8.69
N LEU A 48 2.68 12.76 -8.22
CA LEU A 48 2.59 13.63 -7.05
C LEU A 48 1.54 14.72 -7.24
N GLY A 49 0.79 15.00 -6.18
CA GLY A 49 -0.24 16.03 -6.13
C GLY A 49 -1.57 15.65 -6.80
N LYS A 50 -1.63 14.53 -7.54
CA LYS A 50 -2.87 14.09 -8.18
C LYS A 50 -3.83 13.42 -7.22
N LYS A 51 -5.13 13.72 -7.39
CA LYS A 51 -6.19 13.08 -6.63
C LYS A 51 -6.56 11.76 -7.29
N PHE A 52 -6.91 10.77 -6.49
CA PHE A 52 -7.41 9.51 -7.02
C PHE A 52 -8.68 9.04 -6.34
N VAL A 53 -9.42 8.19 -7.05
CA VAL A 53 -10.66 7.58 -6.59
C VAL A 53 -10.56 6.09 -6.80
N VAL A 54 -10.89 5.33 -5.76
CA VAL A 54 -11.08 3.89 -5.83
C VAL A 54 -12.50 3.63 -6.31
N ASN A 55 -12.62 2.92 -7.43
CA ASN A 55 -13.89 2.56 -8.03
C ASN A 55 -14.02 1.04 -8.03
N TRP A 56 -15.23 0.54 -7.79
CA TRP A 56 -15.50 -0.87 -7.95
C TRP A 56 -16.95 -1.14 -8.37
N THR A 57 -17.14 -2.27 -9.02
CA THR A 57 -18.45 -2.84 -9.27
C THR A 57 -18.62 -4.17 -8.57
N MET A 58 -19.86 -4.47 -8.23
CA MET A 58 -20.25 -5.78 -7.71
C MET A 58 -21.60 -6.19 -8.28
N PRO A 59 -21.85 -7.50 -8.43
CA PRO A 59 -23.18 -7.98 -8.75
C PRO A 59 -24.13 -7.68 -7.59
N VAL A 60 -25.42 -7.67 -7.88
CA VAL A 60 -26.43 -7.68 -6.82
C VAL A 60 -26.35 -8.97 -6.02
N LEU A 61 -26.14 -8.83 -4.72
CA LEU A 61 -26.09 -9.93 -3.77
C LEU A 61 -27.27 -9.87 -2.79
N PRO A 62 -27.71 -11.03 -2.25
CA PRO A 62 -28.75 -11.05 -1.22
C PRO A 62 -28.32 -10.33 0.06
N ASN A 63 -27.04 -10.43 0.40
CA ASN A 63 -26.44 -9.80 1.57
C ASN A 63 -25.77 -8.48 1.18
N ALA A 64 -25.77 -7.53 2.11
CA ALA A 64 -25.05 -6.28 1.91
C ALA A 64 -23.53 -6.54 1.93
N VAL A 65 -22.79 -5.80 1.11
CA VAL A 65 -21.33 -5.88 1.02
C VAL A 65 -20.74 -4.52 1.35
N ALA A 66 -19.75 -4.51 2.23
CA ALA A 66 -18.96 -3.33 2.52
C ALA A 66 -17.63 -3.39 1.78
N GLY A 67 -17.28 -2.29 1.11
CA GLY A 67 -15.93 -2.06 0.61
C GLY A 67 -15.14 -1.24 1.64
N VAL A 68 -14.06 -1.80 2.14
CA VAL A 68 -13.17 -1.18 3.12
C VAL A 68 -11.86 -0.85 2.43
N ILE A 69 -11.44 0.42 2.52
CA ILE A 69 -10.19 0.87 1.90
C ILE A 69 -9.12 1.07 2.97
N ARG A 70 -7.91 0.61 2.66
CA ARG A 70 -6.67 0.86 3.40
C ARG A 70 -5.64 1.43 2.45
N VAL A 71 -4.86 2.39 2.93
CA VAL A 71 -3.80 3.04 2.17
C VAL A 71 -2.52 2.99 3.00
N ASP A 72 -1.44 2.55 2.37
CA ASP A 72 -0.11 2.46 2.98
C ASP A 72 -0.05 1.68 4.30
N GLY A 73 -0.90 0.65 4.42
CA GLY A 73 -1.00 -0.18 5.63
C GLY A 73 -1.65 0.51 6.84
N ASN A 74 -2.20 1.71 6.66
CA ASN A 74 -2.91 2.40 7.74
C ASN A 74 -4.24 1.71 8.07
N PRO A 75 -4.79 1.92 9.29
CA PRO A 75 -6.11 1.45 9.64
C PRO A 75 -7.16 1.88 8.61
N PRO A 76 -8.25 1.10 8.43
CA PRO A 76 -9.31 1.43 7.48
C PRO A 76 -9.72 2.91 7.50
N CYS A 77 -9.56 3.58 6.36
CA CYS A 77 -9.80 5.03 6.25
C CYS A 77 -11.22 5.35 5.79
N THR A 78 -11.85 4.45 5.04
CA THR A 78 -13.22 4.61 4.58
C THR A 78 -13.91 3.26 4.39
N GLY A 79 -15.23 3.25 4.58
CA GLY A 79 -16.08 2.08 4.38
C GLY A 79 -17.33 2.49 3.61
N THR A 80 -17.54 1.91 2.42
CA THR A 80 -18.73 2.18 1.62
C THR A 80 -19.63 0.96 1.51
N LEU A 81 -20.92 1.15 1.75
CA LEU A 81 -21.92 0.08 1.69
C LEU A 81 -22.51 -0.01 0.28
N GLY A 82 -22.42 -1.18 -0.34
CA GLY A 82 -23.25 -1.52 -1.50
C GLY A 82 -24.63 -1.98 -1.06
N ARG A 83 -25.67 -1.28 -1.55
CA ARG A 83 -27.06 -1.71 -1.42
C ARG A 83 -27.66 -2.00 -2.79
N GLN A 84 -28.61 -2.94 -2.81
CA GLN A 84 -29.43 -3.16 -3.99
C GLN A 84 -30.16 -1.88 -4.37
N ASN A 85 -30.11 -1.52 -5.65
CA ASN A 85 -30.82 -0.36 -6.19
C ASN A 85 -31.58 -0.71 -7.48
N GLY A 86 -32.11 -1.94 -7.57
CA GLY A 86 -32.85 -2.43 -8.73
C GLY A 86 -32.04 -2.64 -10.02
N LYS A 87 -30.76 -2.26 -10.05
CA LYS A 87 -29.81 -2.52 -11.16
C LYS A 87 -29.08 -3.84 -10.94
N GLU A 88 -28.74 -4.54 -12.02
CA GLU A 88 -28.02 -5.83 -11.99
C GLU A 88 -26.59 -5.71 -11.39
N VAL A 89 -25.96 -4.55 -11.58
CA VAL A 89 -24.61 -4.22 -11.08
C VAL A 89 -24.65 -2.91 -10.30
N VAL A 90 -23.95 -2.89 -9.16
CA VAL A 90 -23.79 -1.71 -8.31
C VAL A 90 -22.39 -1.15 -8.51
N THR A 91 -22.28 0.12 -8.92
CA THR A 91 -21.00 0.85 -9.02
C THR A 91 -20.82 1.76 -7.82
N ILE A 92 -19.66 1.67 -7.19
CA ILE A 92 -19.31 2.46 -6.00
C ILE A 92 -18.01 3.19 -6.24
N LYS A 93 -17.90 4.39 -5.66
CA LYS A 93 -16.72 5.25 -5.73
C LYS A 93 -16.39 5.76 -4.34
N ALA A 94 -15.10 5.74 -4.01
CA ALA A 94 -14.57 6.34 -2.79
C ALA A 94 -13.30 7.11 -3.12
N GLY A 95 -13.39 8.44 -3.06
CA GLY A 95 -12.30 9.36 -3.41
C GLY A 95 -11.55 9.93 -2.22
N GLY A 96 -11.89 9.51 -1.00
CA GLY A 96 -11.34 10.09 0.21
C GLY A 96 -12.03 9.58 1.48
N VAL A 97 -11.71 10.24 2.58
CA VAL A 97 -12.32 10.03 3.89
C VAL A 97 -13.44 11.05 4.07
N THR A 98 -14.60 10.62 4.58
CA THR A 98 -15.74 11.52 4.75
C THR A 98 -16.33 11.42 6.15
N ASP A 99 -16.72 12.56 6.71
CA ASP A 99 -17.50 12.68 7.95
C ASP A 99 -19.02 12.82 7.68
N GLY A 100 -19.43 12.64 6.42
CA GLY A 100 -20.81 12.77 5.96
C GLY A 100 -21.11 14.12 5.34
N THR A 101 -20.39 15.18 5.73
CA THR A 101 -20.57 16.55 5.21
C THR A 101 -19.38 16.99 4.37
N PHE A 102 -18.18 16.66 4.82
CA PHE A 102 -16.93 16.95 4.14
C PHE A 102 -16.31 15.66 3.60
N LEU A 103 -15.55 15.81 2.53
CA LEU A 103 -14.69 14.80 1.95
C LEU A 103 -13.26 15.34 1.98
N LYS A 104 -12.35 14.59 2.58
CA LYS A 104 -10.91 14.81 2.46
C LYS A 104 -10.37 13.89 1.36
N PRO A 105 -10.07 14.39 0.14
CA PRO A 105 -9.69 13.54 -0.98
C PRO A 105 -8.35 12.84 -0.77
N PHE A 106 -8.18 11.64 -1.34
CA PHE A 106 -6.88 10.98 -1.38
C PHE A 106 -5.97 11.65 -2.42
N VAL A 107 -4.72 11.93 -2.03
CA VAL A 107 -3.71 12.53 -2.91
C VAL A 107 -2.38 11.78 -2.77
N PHE A 108 -1.69 11.57 -3.89
CA PHE A 108 -0.31 11.08 -3.85
C PHE A 108 0.62 12.21 -3.42
N SER A 109 1.43 11.97 -2.39
CA SER A 109 2.36 12.92 -1.79
C SER A 109 3.75 12.34 -1.68
N THR A 110 4.74 13.20 -1.48
CA THR A 110 6.12 12.77 -1.21
C THR A 110 6.20 12.06 0.13
N LEU A 111 6.90 10.92 0.18
CA LEU A 111 7.22 10.21 1.41
C LEU A 111 8.34 10.97 2.15
N GLU A 112 8.13 11.28 3.42
CA GLU A 112 9.15 11.93 4.24
C GLU A 112 10.16 10.88 4.73
N LEU A 113 11.44 11.18 4.53
CA LEU A 113 12.53 10.33 4.95
C LEU A 113 13.16 10.91 6.22
N THR A 114 13.55 10.02 7.12
CA THR A 114 14.26 10.39 8.33
C THR A 114 15.45 9.44 8.54
N ASP A 115 16.57 9.97 9.03
CA ASP A 115 17.75 9.19 9.45
C ASP A 115 17.74 8.92 10.97
N ASP A 116 16.61 9.20 11.63
CA ASP A 116 16.46 8.96 13.06
C ASP A 116 16.09 7.48 13.29
N ASP A 117 17.08 6.67 13.68
CA ASP A 117 16.93 5.26 14.06
C ASP A 117 15.88 5.07 15.20
N SER A 118 15.50 6.12 15.95
CA SER A 118 14.44 6.04 16.97
C SER A 118 13.01 6.05 16.39
N ALA A 119 12.83 6.51 15.15
CA ALA A 119 11.54 6.56 14.46
C ALA A 119 11.08 5.20 13.90
N PHE A 120 11.93 4.18 13.97
CA PHE A 120 11.66 2.84 13.43
C PHE A 120 10.54 2.09 14.15
N GLY A 121 10.17 2.52 15.38
CA GLY A 121 9.14 1.89 16.20
C GLY A 121 7.78 2.59 16.21
N THR A 122 7.67 3.78 15.62
CA THR A 122 6.43 4.59 15.64
C THR A 122 5.62 4.51 14.35
N SER A 123 6.19 4.01 13.25
CA SER A 123 5.43 3.77 12.02
C SER A 123 4.44 2.62 12.25
N LEU A 124 3.15 2.93 12.21
CA LEU A 124 2.05 1.97 12.43
C LEU A 124 1.99 0.88 11.35
N SER A 125 2.68 1.08 10.23
CA SER A 125 2.59 0.23 9.04
C SER A 125 3.94 -0.36 8.69
N SER A 126 3.92 -1.63 8.27
CA SER A 126 5.13 -2.31 7.83
C SER A 126 5.64 -1.69 6.52
N PRO A 127 6.96 -1.64 6.27
CA PRO A 127 7.52 -1.05 5.05
C PRO A 127 7.02 -1.68 3.75
N GLU A 128 6.49 -2.91 3.83
CA GLU A 128 5.96 -3.67 2.71
C GLU A 128 4.55 -3.24 2.30
N GLN A 129 3.82 -2.58 3.20
CA GLN A 129 2.49 -2.05 2.92
C GLN A 129 2.55 -0.63 2.34
N LEU A 130 3.72 0.01 2.33
CA LEU A 130 3.92 1.31 1.72
C LEU A 130 3.75 1.23 0.22
N GLY A 131 3.06 2.22 -0.34
CA GLY A 131 2.84 2.25 -1.77
C GLY A 131 1.72 1.28 -2.20
N LEU A 132 0.79 0.95 -1.30
CA LEU A 132 -0.29 0.01 -1.53
C LEU A 132 -1.66 0.63 -1.20
N ILE A 133 -2.60 0.52 -2.12
CA ILE A 133 -4.02 0.80 -1.90
C ILE A 133 -4.75 -0.54 -1.89
N GLN A 134 -5.44 -0.88 -0.81
CA GLN A 134 -6.20 -2.11 -0.69
C GLN A 134 -7.68 -1.83 -0.56
N LEU A 135 -8.49 -2.47 -1.41
CA LEU A 135 -9.94 -2.53 -1.29
C LEU A 135 -10.34 -3.96 -0.91
N THR A 136 -10.87 -4.12 0.30
CA THR A 136 -11.40 -5.41 0.76
C THR A 136 -12.92 -5.39 0.74
N LEU A 137 -13.53 -6.37 0.06
CA LEU A 137 -14.97 -6.55 0.02
C LEU A 137 -15.38 -7.65 1.01
N SER A 138 -16.24 -7.31 1.97
CA SER A 138 -16.69 -8.25 3.02
C SER A 138 -18.22 -8.27 3.12
N PRO A 139 -18.84 -9.43 3.39
CA PRO A 139 -20.28 -9.50 3.68
C PRO A 139 -20.58 -8.87 5.04
N VAL A 140 -21.63 -8.05 5.10
CA VAL A 140 -22.02 -7.32 6.30
C VAL A 140 -23.52 -7.35 6.55
N GLU A 141 -23.87 -7.21 7.81
CA GLU A 141 -25.22 -6.94 8.28
C GLU A 141 -25.35 -5.48 8.69
N VAL A 142 -26.46 -4.86 8.27
CA VAL A 142 -26.79 -3.48 8.63
C VAL A 142 -27.52 -3.51 9.97
N LEU A 143 -26.89 -2.95 11.01
CA LEU A 143 -27.46 -2.87 12.35
C LEU A 143 -28.33 -1.62 12.57
N GLY A 144 -28.22 -0.62 11.71
CA GLY A 144 -28.99 0.63 11.79
C GLY A 144 -28.38 1.74 10.95
N SER A 145 -29.10 2.86 10.85
CA SER A 145 -28.61 4.11 10.28
C SER A 145 -28.43 5.14 11.39
N LYS A 146 -27.43 6.01 11.25
CA LYS A 146 -27.29 7.22 12.06
C LYS A 146 -27.20 8.42 11.13
N ASP A 147 -28.02 9.42 11.43
CA ASP A 147 -27.88 10.76 10.89
C ASP A 147 -26.87 11.52 11.76
N GLY A 148 -25.89 12.19 11.15
CA GLY A 148 -24.86 12.98 11.85
C GLY A 148 -23.42 12.59 11.51
N THR A 149 -22.47 13.31 12.11
CA THR A 149 -21.03 13.10 11.87
C THR A 149 -20.58 11.76 12.49
N GLY A 150 -19.96 10.93 11.65
CA GLY A 150 -19.43 9.63 12.06
C GLY A 150 -18.15 9.75 12.88
N PHE A 151 -17.63 8.61 13.33
CA PHE A 151 -16.33 8.44 14.03
C PHE A 151 -15.10 9.01 13.29
N LEU A 152 -15.28 9.56 12.08
CA LEU A 152 -14.24 10.02 11.16
C LEU A 152 -13.96 11.54 11.26
N ASP A 153 -14.65 12.29 12.12
CA ASP A 153 -14.39 13.73 12.36
C ASP A 153 -12.91 14.05 12.68
N HIS A 154 -12.15 13.04 13.14
CA HIS A 154 -10.73 13.16 13.49
C HIS A 154 -9.84 12.13 12.78
N TYR A 155 -10.31 11.51 11.69
CA TYR A 155 -9.44 10.61 10.96
C TYR A 155 -8.44 11.41 10.12
N GLU A 156 -7.17 11.21 10.44
CA GLU A 156 -6.03 11.64 9.65
C GLU A 156 -5.27 10.39 9.24
N VAL A 157 -4.80 10.36 7.99
CA VAL A 157 -3.80 9.36 7.60
C VAL A 157 -2.49 9.82 8.25
N PRO A 158 -1.90 9.03 9.17
CA PRO A 158 -0.67 9.43 9.84
C PRO A 158 0.43 9.69 8.82
N ASP A 159 1.16 10.79 8.98
CA ASP A 159 2.37 11.02 8.20
C ASP A 159 3.39 9.93 8.52
N GLN A 160 3.72 9.12 7.51
CA GLN A 160 4.67 8.05 7.67
C GLN A 160 6.07 8.58 7.39
N LYS A 161 6.93 8.51 8.42
CA LYS A 161 8.36 8.75 8.29
C LYS A 161 9.05 7.42 8.15
N VAL A 162 9.75 7.23 7.04
CA VAL A 162 10.42 5.97 6.74
C VAL A 162 11.92 6.19 6.80
N HIS A 163 12.60 5.27 7.48
CA HIS A 163 14.04 5.33 7.59
C HIS A 163 14.71 5.11 6.22
N GLU A 164 15.71 5.92 5.89
CA GLU A 164 16.39 5.85 4.57
C GLU A 164 16.94 4.45 4.25
N ARG A 165 17.44 3.73 5.27
CA ARG A 165 17.94 2.36 5.15
C ARG A 165 16.89 1.32 4.74
N THR A 166 15.60 1.59 4.92
CA THR A 166 14.49 0.64 4.64
C THR A 166 13.78 0.95 3.31
N LYS A 167 14.32 1.90 2.55
CA LYS A 167 13.73 2.46 1.33
C LYS A 167 13.73 1.44 0.19
N LYS A 168 12.76 0.52 0.21
CA LYS A 168 12.45 -0.38 -0.91
C LYS A 168 11.75 0.40 -2.02
N ALA A 169 12.46 1.22 -2.79
CA ALA A 169 11.95 1.91 -4.00
C ALA A 169 10.65 2.77 -3.86
N VAL A 170 10.06 2.91 -2.67
CA VAL A 170 8.89 3.75 -2.42
C VAL A 170 9.34 5.16 -2.07
N THR A 171 8.95 6.12 -2.91
CA THR A 171 9.24 7.56 -2.72
C THR A 171 7.99 8.40 -2.49
N GLN A 172 6.82 7.75 -2.50
CA GLN A 172 5.50 8.38 -2.41
C GLN A 172 4.69 7.73 -1.29
N GLN A 173 3.80 8.51 -0.71
CA GLN A 173 2.79 8.09 0.27
C GLN A 173 1.43 8.71 -0.10
N ILE A 174 0.35 8.22 0.47
CA ILE A 174 -0.97 8.81 0.33
C ILE A 174 -1.25 9.72 1.51
N LYS A 175 -1.64 10.96 1.21
CA LYS A 175 -2.14 11.91 2.20
C LYS A 175 -3.61 12.24 1.93
N LEU A 176 -4.23 12.93 2.90
CA LEU A 176 -5.53 13.54 2.73
C LEU A 176 -5.34 15.00 2.33
N ALA A 177 -5.97 15.40 1.23
CA ALA A 177 -5.99 16.80 0.80
C ALA A 177 -6.97 17.64 1.64
N GLU A 178 -7.03 18.94 1.36
CA GLU A 178 -7.97 19.85 2.02
C GLU A 178 -9.43 19.36 1.88
N ALA A 179 -10.21 19.57 2.94
CA ALA A 179 -11.58 19.11 3.01
C ALA A 179 -12.47 19.89 2.03
N GLU A 180 -13.28 19.16 1.26
CA GLU A 180 -14.26 19.69 0.31
C GLU A 180 -15.67 19.40 0.80
N ILE A 181 -16.61 20.32 0.60
CA ILE A 181 -18.02 20.13 0.98
C ILE A 181 -18.67 19.14 0.01
N LEU A 182 -19.33 18.12 0.53
CA LEU A 182 -20.16 17.23 -0.26
C LEU A 182 -21.49 17.90 -0.58
N GLU A 183 -21.84 17.96 -1.87
CA GLU A 183 -23.13 18.48 -2.32
C GLU A 183 -24.33 17.70 -1.74
N ASN A 184 -24.13 16.40 -1.48
CA ASN A 184 -25.15 15.51 -0.96
C ASN A 184 -24.59 14.70 0.22
N PRO A 185 -24.84 15.15 1.46
CA PRO A 185 -24.45 14.42 2.65
C PRO A 185 -25.00 13.00 2.66
N LYS A 186 -24.16 12.03 3.02
CA LYS A 186 -24.55 10.61 3.06
C LYS A 186 -24.71 10.14 4.51
N PRO A 187 -25.79 9.42 4.84
CA PRO A 187 -25.97 8.88 6.17
C PRO A 187 -24.97 7.75 6.44
N PHE A 188 -24.61 7.58 7.72
CA PHE A 188 -23.76 6.47 8.14
C PHE A 188 -24.58 5.26 8.50
N ALA A 189 -24.12 4.09 8.06
CA ALA A 189 -24.68 2.82 8.49
C ALA A 189 -23.79 2.20 9.57
N LYS A 190 -24.41 1.69 10.64
CA LYS A 190 -23.72 0.81 11.58
C LYS A 190 -23.69 -0.58 10.97
N LEU A 191 -22.49 -1.10 10.74
CA LEU A 191 -22.29 -2.39 10.08
C LEU A 191 -21.70 -3.40 11.06
N ARG A 192 -22.03 -4.67 10.87
CA ARG A 192 -21.39 -5.82 11.50
C ARG A 192 -20.88 -6.77 10.41
N ARG A 193 -19.62 -7.18 10.48
CA ARG A 193 -19.11 -8.24 9.58
C ARG A 193 -19.89 -9.53 9.84
N SER A 194 -20.39 -10.14 8.77
CA SER A 194 -21.22 -11.36 8.82
C SER A 194 -20.46 -12.60 8.35
N GLY A 195 -19.28 -12.44 7.72
CA GLY A 195 -18.47 -13.55 7.23
C GLY A 195 -17.05 -13.15 6.82
N ALA A 196 -16.35 -14.09 6.19
CA ALA A 196 -15.00 -13.89 5.67
C ALA A 196 -14.98 -12.95 4.46
N ASP A 197 -13.81 -12.35 4.19
CA ASP A 197 -13.61 -11.47 3.06
C ASP A 197 -13.84 -12.23 1.73
N ILE A 198 -14.52 -11.56 0.80
CA ILE A 198 -14.92 -12.12 -0.50
C ILE A 198 -13.77 -12.01 -1.48
N VAL A 199 -13.18 -10.82 -1.58
CA VAL A 199 -12.04 -10.51 -2.42
C VAL A 199 -11.31 -9.28 -1.89
N THR A 200 -9.99 -9.26 -2.06
CA THR A 200 -9.16 -8.06 -1.86
C THR A 200 -8.54 -7.63 -3.19
N PHE A 201 -8.73 -6.37 -3.56
CA PHE A 201 -8.03 -5.75 -4.67
C PHE A 201 -6.87 -4.91 -4.14
N SER A 202 -5.67 -5.18 -4.62
CA SER A 202 -4.43 -4.55 -4.20
C SER A 202 -3.83 -3.77 -5.36
N PHE A 203 -3.69 -2.46 -5.21
CA PHE A 203 -3.09 -1.58 -6.21
C PHE A 203 -1.75 -1.08 -5.68
N GLU A 204 -0.67 -1.58 -6.25
CA GLU A 204 0.69 -1.11 -5.98
C GLU A 204 0.97 0.15 -6.79
N TYR A 205 1.07 1.30 -6.13
CA TYR A 205 1.26 2.55 -6.83
C TYR A 205 2.73 2.97 -6.82
N ARG A 206 3.30 3.30 -7.99
CA ARG A 206 4.69 3.75 -8.13
C ARG A 206 4.80 4.81 -9.22
N PRO A 207 5.79 5.72 -9.15
CA PRO A 207 6.09 6.60 -10.28
C PRO A 207 6.30 5.79 -11.56
N ILE A 208 5.81 6.30 -12.69
CA ILE A 208 5.90 5.59 -13.98
C ILE A 208 7.34 5.21 -14.35
N ASP A 209 8.30 6.07 -14.01
CA ASP A 209 9.71 5.80 -14.30
C ASP A 209 10.27 4.64 -13.47
N VAL A 210 9.77 4.46 -12.23
CA VAL A 210 10.10 3.30 -11.39
C VAL A 210 9.50 2.03 -11.98
N LEU A 211 8.23 2.08 -12.42
CA LEU A 211 7.59 0.94 -13.09
C LEU A 211 8.34 0.54 -14.36
N ARG A 212 8.79 1.51 -15.15
CA ARG A 212 9.59 1.26 -16.37
C ARG A 212 10.96 0.68 -16.06
N ALA A 213 11.65 1.23 -15.07
CA ALA A 213 12.97 0.75 -14.64
C ALA A 213 12.91 -0.72 -14.17
N ASN A 214 11.80 -1.10 -13.52
CA ASN A 214 11.55 -2.47 -13.07
C ASN A 214 11.00 -3.39 -14.18
N GLY A 215 10.77 -2.90 -15.39
CA GLY A 215 10.22 -3.67 -16.50
C GLY A 215 8.72 -3.97 -16.40
N VAL A 216 8.00 -3.32 -15.47
CA VAL A 216 6.55 -3.47 -15.26
C VAL A 216 5.76 -2.66 -16.30
N ALA A 217 6.24 -1.46 -16.65
CA ALA A 217 5.61 -0.59 -17.64
C ALA A 217 6.44 -0.49 -18.94
N PRO A 218 5.81 -0.26 -20.11
CA PRO A 218 6.52 -0.12 -21.38
C PRO A 218 7.56 1.03 -21.37
N PRO A 219 8.75 0.82 -21.97
CA PRO A 219 9.74 1.88 -22.15
C PRO A 219 9.17 3.05 -22.93
N LEU A 220 9.71 4.26 -22.70
CA LEU A 220 9.37 5.42 -23.53
C LEU A 220 9.69 5.10 -25.00
N THR A 221 8.66 5.01 -25.83
CA THR A 221 8.84 5.03 -27.28
C THR A 221 9.27 6.42 -27.66
N ILE A 222 10.59 6.62 -27.82
CA ILE A 222 11.12 7.81 -28.47
C ILE A 222 10.60 7.76 -29.91
N LEU A 223 9.48 8.42 -30.18
CA LEU A 223 8.99 8.62 -31.53
C LEU A 223 10.05 9.44 -32.27
N LYS A 224 10.89 8.73 -33.04
CA LYS A 224 11.79 9.29 -34.05
C LYS A 224 10.91 10.20 -34.93
N ARG A 225 11.02 11.52 -34.74
CA ARG A 225 10.20 12.51 -35.45
C ARG A 225 10.35 12.25 -36.94
N LYS A 226 9.28 11.77 -37.57
CA LYS A 226 9.17 11.65 -39.01
C LYS A 226 8.95 13.06 -39.53
N ALA A 227 10.03 13.76 -39.87
CA ALA A 227 9.96 15.02 -40.59
C ALA A 227 9.45 14.73 -42.01
N ALA A 228 8.29 15.26 -42.35
CA ALA A 228 7.79 15.30 -43.72
C ALA A 228 7.97 16.74 -44.26
N ASP A 229 8.80 16.82 -45.29
CA ASP A 229 8.92 17.78 -46.41
C ASP A 229 8.67 19.28 -46.24
N GLY A 230 9.69 20.08 -46.65
CA GLY A 230 9.53 21.54 -46.77
C GLY A 230 10.72 22.48 -47.14
N CYS A 231 11.89 22.02 -47.62
CA CYS A 231 12.93 22.83 -48.36
C CYS A 231 13.82 23.86 -47.58
N PRO A 232 14.95 24.36 -48.15
CA PRO A 232 16.26 23.72 -48.35
C PRO A 232 17.42 24.33 -47.49
N SER A 233 18.57 23.66 -47.51
CA SER A 233 19.77 23.75 -46.62
C SER A 233 20.58 25.07 -46.60
N PRO A 234 21.53 25.18 -45.64
CA PRO A 234 22.94 25.27 -46.04
C PRO A 234 23.84 24.21 -45.35
N PRO A 235 25.05 23.95 -45.89
CA PRO A 235 25.73 22.66 -45.75
C PRO A 235 26.73 22.67 -44.59
N VAL A 236 26.66 21.72 -43.65
CA VAL A 236 27.78 21.48 -42.73
C VAL A 236 27.89 20.01 -42.31
N LYS A 237 28.88 19.37 -42.96
CA LYS A 237 29.83 18.35 -42.48
C LYS A 237 29.30 17.05 -41.88
N ASP A 238 29.53 16.02 -42.68
CA ASP A 238 29.89 14.65 -42.30
C ASP A 238 30.45 14.53 -40.88
N ARG A 239 29.74 13.74 -40.07
CA ARG A 239 30.33 12.95 -39.00
C ARG A 239 29.65 11.58 -39.03
N ASP A 240 30.07 10.77 -39.99
CA ASP A 240 30.14 9.33 -39.79
C ASP A 240 31.00 9.10 -38.55
N ARG A 241 30.35 8.88 -37.42
CA ARG A 241 31.06 8.58 -36.17
C ARG A 241 30.25 7.60 -35.32
N ASP A 242 30.65 6.35 -35.48
CA ASP A 242 30.70 5.30 -34.45
C ASP A 242 29.42 4.49 -34.16
N ASP A 243 28.75 3.98 -35.21
CA ASP A 243 27.78 2.87 -35.07
C ASP A 243 28.41 1.58 -34.50
N ALA A 244 29.74 1.43 -34.58
CA ALA A 244 30.46 0.28 -34.04
C ALA A 244 30.59 0.31 -32.51
N GLU A 245 30.64 1.50 -31.91
CA GLU A 245 30.79 1.67 -30.45
C GLU A 245 29.46 1.43 -29.73
N GLU A 246 28.33 1.81 -30.36
CA GLU A 246 26.99 1.58 -29.80
C GLU A 246 26.57 0.09 -29.84
N LEU A 247 26.95 -0.64 -30.89
CA LEU A 247 26.77 -2.11 -30.96
C LEU A 247 27.65 -2.85 -29.94
N ALA A 248 28.89 -2.41 -29.74
CA ALA A 248 29.78 -2.99 -28.73
C ALA A 248 29.24 -2.77 -27.31
N ALA A 249 28.70 -1.58 -27.02
CA ALA A 249 28.08 -1.26 -25.73
C ALA A 249 26.84 -2.12 -25.45
N LEU A 250 26.00 -2.39 -26.46
CA LEU A 250 24.83 -3.26 -26.33
C LEU A 250 25.20 -4.73 -26.07
N GLU A 251 26.27 -5.21 -26.69
CA GLU A 251 26.76 -6.57 -26.48
C GLU A 251 27.39 -6.73 -25.08
N GLU A 252 28.08 -5.70 -24.59
CA GLU A 252 28.61 -5.67 -23.22
C GLU A 252 27.50 -5.65 -22.16
N VAL A 253 26.43 -4.87 -22.38
CA VAL A 253 25.25 -4.86 -21.49
C VAL A 253 24.56 -6.23 -21.48
N ARG A 254 24.52 -6.93 -22.62
CA ARG A 254 23.97 -8.29 -22.71
C ARG A 254 24.80 -9.28 -21.92
N ALA A 255 26.14 -9.22 -22.04
CA ALA A 255 27.05 -10.09 -21.31
C ALA A 255 27.01 -9.86 -19.79
N LEU A 256 26.87 -8.60 -19.35
CA LEU A 256 26.72 -8.26 -17.93
C LEU A 256 25.41 -8.79 -17.33
N ARG A 257 24.32 -8.75 -18.08
CA ARG A 257 23.02 -9.32 -17.66
C ARG A 257 23.07 -10.83 -17.48
N GLU A 258 23.76 -11.55 -18.35
CA GLU A 258 23.92 -13.00 -18.19
C GLU A 258 24.80 -13.38 -17.00
N LYS A 259 25.86 -12.60 -16.72
CA LYS A 259 26.69 -12.79 -15.52
C LYS A 259 25.89 -12.55 -14.23
N LEU A 260 25.01 -11.55 -14.21
CA LEU A 260 24.12 -11.29 -13.08
C LEU A 260 23.18 -12.46 -12.82
N ARG A 261 22.53 -12.99 -13.86
CA ARG A 261 21.66 -14.18 -13.76
C ARG A 261 22.40 -15.38 -13.18
N GLY A 262 23.64 -15.63 -13.63
CA GLY A 262 24.45 -16.74 -13.11
C GLY A 262 24.95 -16.55 -11.66
N LEU A 263 25.10 -15.30 -11.20
CA LEU A 263 25.45 -15.01 -9.80
C LEU A 263 24.22 -15.12 -8.88
N GLU A 264 23.05 -14.72 -9.36
CA GLU A 264 21.79 -14.87 -8.63
C GLU A 264 21.43 -16.35 -8.41
N GLU A 265 21.61 -17.21 -9.43
CA GLU A 265 21.42 -18.66 -9.29
C GLU A 265 22.41 -19.27 -8.28
N LYS A 266 23.67 -18.82 -8.26
CA LYS A 266 24.68 -19.28 -7.28
C LYS A 266 24.34 -18.84 -5.85
N LEU A 267 23.75 -17.66 -5.67
CA LEU A 267 23.30 -17.18 -4.36
C LEU A 267 22.11 -18.00 -3.82
N LEU A 268 21.22 -18.47 -4.70
CA LEU A 268 20.14 -19.39 -4.34
C LEU A 268 20.68 -20.73 -3.82
N ILE A 269 21.68 -21.29 -4.50
CA ILE A 269 22.31 -22.56 -4.10
C ILE A 269 23.06 -22.42 -2.75
N ILE A 270 23.72 -21.29 -2.49
CA ILE A 270 24.43 -21.05 -1.22
C ILE A 270 23.45 -20.89 -0.04
N ARG A 271 22.23 -20.37 -0.27
CA ARG A 271 21.20 -20.24 0.78
C ARG A 271 20.64 -21.59 1.23
N ASP A 272 20.58 -22.58 0.34
CA ASP A 272 20.08 -23.93 0.67
C ASP A 272 21.11 -24.82 1.37
N VAL A 273 22.40 -24.48 1.31
CA VAL A 273 23.48 -25.18 2.02
C VAL A 273 23.87 -24.42 3.30
N LYS A 274 22.91 -24.17 4.19
CA LYS A 274 23.23 -23.76 5.56
C LYS A 274 23.50 -25.02 6.40
N PRO A 275 24.73 -25.28 6.87
CA PRO A 275 25.04 -26.48 7.63
C PRO A 275 24.27 -26.47 8.95
N ARG A 276 23.52 -27.56 9.13
CA ARG A 276 22.79 -27.94 10.34
C ARG A 276 23.80 -28.11 11.49
N ILE A 277 24.09 -27.03 12.22
CA ILE A 277 24.85 -27.11 13.47
C ILE A 277 23.99 -27.93 14.44
N LYS A 278 24.43 -29.18 14.65
CA LYS A 278 23.86 -30.10 15.63
C LYS A 278 24.10 -29.54 17.03
N SER A 279 23.02 -29.20 17.73
CA SER A 279 23.04 -28.98 19.17
C SER A 279 23.27 -30.32 19.86
N GLU A 280 24.51 -30.58 20.26
CA GLU A 280 24.87 -31.76 21.04
C GLU A 280 24.54 -31.51 22.52
N LYS A 281 23.80 -32.47 23.09
CA LYS A 281 23.45 -32.56 24.50
C LYS A 281 24.70 -32.76 25.34
N THR A 282 24.91 -31.94 26.36
CA THR A 282 25.61 -32.36 27.57
C THR A 282 24.69 -32.17 28.77
N ALA A 283 24.15 -33.29 29.22
CA ALA A 283 23.60 -33.45 30.55
C ALA A 283 24.77 -33.51 31.53
N ALA A 284 24.86 -32.55 32.44
CA ALA A 284 25.62 -32.68 33.68
C ALA A 284 24.76 -32.10 34.80
N THR A 285 24.15 -33.01 35.54
CA THR A 285 23.42 -32.84 36.79
C THR A 285 24.32 -32.15 37.80
N ILE A 286 23.92 -30.98 38.30
CA ILE A 286 24.39 -30.45 39.59
C ILE A 286 23.15 -30.17 40.42
N ASP A 287 22.85 -31.15 41.28
CA ASP A 287 21.96 -31.02 42.42
C ASP A 287 22.70 -30.23 43.50
N LEU A 288 22.15 -29.06 43.84
CA LEU A 288 22.47 -28.31 45.05
C LEU A 288 21.17 -27.80 45.65
N THR A 289 20.35 -28.75 46.10
CA THR A 289 19.41 -28.47 47.18
C THR A 289 20.19 -28.29 48.48
N GLN A 290 19.77 -27.29 49.26
CA GLN A 290 20.16 -26.95 50.63
C GLN A 290 21.42 -26.09 50.77
N ASP A 291 21.22 -24.75 50.81
CA ASP A 291 21.51 -24.10 52.07
C ASP A 291 20.68 -22.85 52.38
N ARG A 292 20.24 -22.84 53.63
CA ARG A 292 19.59 -21.81 54.43
C ARG A 292 20.20 -20.41 54.25
N ALA A 293 19.32 -19.40 54.20
CA ALA A 293 19.18 -18.34 55.22
C ALA A 293 18.97 -16.93 54.63
N LYS A 294 17.82 -16.35 55.03
CA LYS A 294 17.60 -14.94 55.37
C LYS A 294 18.17 -13.89 54.39
N ARG A 295 17.35 -13.43 53.45
CA ARG A 295 17.48 -12.07 52.92
C ARG A 295 16.17 -11.29 53.05
N LYS A 296 16.32 -10.12 53.65
CA LYS A 296 15.32 -9.21 54.19
C LYS A 296 14.38 -8.69 53.09
N ARG A 297 13.08 -8.61 53.41
CA ARG A 297 12.09 -7.81 52.67
C ARG A 297 12.56 -6.35 52.66
N VAL A 298 12.86 -5.82 51.48
CA VAL A 298 13.04 -4.38 51.26
C VAL A 298 11.64 -3.76 51.26
N LYS A 299 11.41 -2.88 52.24
CA LYS A 299 10.22 -2.03 52.35
C LYS A 299 10.31 -0.99 51.23
N VAL A 300 9.43 -1.09 50.25
CA VAL A 300 9.23 -0.04 49.23
C VAL A 300 8.34 1.02 49.86
N GLU A 301 8.87 2.23 50.06
CA GLU A 301 8.09 3.37 50.54
C GLU A 301 7.16 3.89 49.44
N ALA A 302 5.95 4.28 49.85
CA ALA A 302 4.96 4.87 48.97
C ALA A 302 5.40 6.28 48.56
N LYS A 303 5.40 6.54 47.24
CA LYS A 303 5.60 7.89 46.70
C LYS A 303 4.44 8.78 47.15
N PRO A 304 4.69 9.97 47.73
CA PRO A 304 3.64 10.94 48.00
C PRO A 304 3.14 11.53 46.67
N SER A 305 1.83 11.47 46.46
CA SER A 305 1.13 12.15 45.39
C SER A 305 1.16 13.66 45.64
N PHE A 306 1.83 14.40 44.75
CA PHE A 306 1.76 15.85 44.72
C PHE A 306 0.35 16.28 44.27
N ILE A 307 -0.33 17.08 45.08
CA ILE A 307 -1.59 17.72 44.72
C ILE A 307 -1.24 19.08 44.12
N PRO A 308 -1.67 19.40 42.88
CA PRO A 308 -1.40 20.71 42.29
C PRO A 308 -2.08 21.82 43.09
N GLY A 309 -1.29 22.72 43.69
CA GLY A 309 -1.81 23.92 44.39
C GLY A 309 -1.10 24.33 45.68
N GLU A 310 -0.11 23.57 46.17
CA GLU A 310 0.59 23.91 47.42
C GLU A 310 1.73 24.91 47.18
N VAL A 311 1.59 26.11 47.74
CA VAL A 311 2.61 27.17 47.76
C VAL A 311 3.48 26.97 49.00
N ILE A 312 4.77 26.73 48.82
CA ILE A 312 5.72 26.52 49.93
C ILE A 312 6.38 27.86 50.25
N ASP A 313 6.18 28.35 51.48
CA ASP A 313 6.84 29.53 52.01
C ASP A 313 8.25 29.17 52.50
N LEU A 314 9.26 29.93 52.07
CA LEU A 314 10.66 29.72 52.45
C LEU A 314 11.09 30.85 53.39
N THR A 315 11.23 30.51 54.68
CA THR A 315 11.97 31.31 55.67
C THR A 315 13.35 30.75 55.89
#